data_AF-A0A7V0T9K1-F1
#
_entry.id   AF-A0A7V0T9K1-F1
#
_cell.length_a   1.000
_cell.length_b   1.000
_cell.length_c   1.000
_cell.angle_alpha   90.00
_cell.angle_beta   90.00
_cell.angle_gamma   90.00
#
_symmetry.space_group_name_H-M   'P 1'
#
loop_
_entity.id
_entity.type
_entity.pdbx_description
1 polymer ?
#
loop_
_entity_poly.entity_id
_entity_poly.type
_entity_poly.pdbx_seq_one_letter_code
_entity_poly.pdbx_strand_id
1 'polypeptide(L)'
;MMMNKRNSLFQWSFLVIALLSSSFLWGARIEVSGHISSSTIWSPSDTIVVTDTLWVDFGVDLSLEAGVVVLVQTAAQGAGVIPWVIEGSLTVNGTESDTVFIIPASPEDYWGGIFFSAQVKSVQSLSYLHLDVGIGNPEYPPLIQSDYTSLDISHSSFKGQGSFAMALNGTQSKVNYCSFRLDQHGILHSRNNDFTEIENSQSTVSESAWPVSMVFVNDSSSLKLLNNQFLNPHDGSSGYFISFNGRPGNQLFVDYNYFEKWGNVYVPYANQGELFIRNNRYYDVHSIIQNESGLAYVTGNSVHIPAGATGSGIGLASAIYMSSAVITPIVHFNNNSCVKNSEATLPVFYIYDASGGVKSVPTIIANNNIIWGWDTFDLVNI
;
A
#
# COMPACT_ATOMS: atom_id res chain seq x y z
N MET A 1 -11.50 29.20 -24.05
CA MET A 1 -10.10 28.90 -23.69
C MET A 1 -10.01 27.39 -23.53
N MET A 2 -9.45 26.70 -24.53
CA MET A 2 -9.48 25.24 -24.63
C MET A 2 -8.53 24.62 -23.60
N MET A 3 -9.07 23.86 -22.64
CA MET A 3 -8.28 23.02 -21.75
C MET A 3 -7.91 21.73 -22.49
N ASN A 4 -6.62 21.61 -22.80
CA ASN A 4 -6.00 20.38 -23.28
C ASN A 4 -6.22 19.25 -22.27
N LYS A 5 -7.05 18.27 -22.62
CA LYS A 5 -7.05 16.93 -21.99
C LYS A 5 -5.69 16.30 -22.25
N ARG A 6 -4.77 16.44 -21.29
CA ARG A 6 -3.58 15.59 -21.21
C ARG A 6 -4.04 14.19 -20.78
N ASN A 7 -4.47 13.40 -21.75
CA ASN A 7 -4.55 11.95 -21.61
C ASN A 7 -3.10 11.43 -21.63
N SER A 8 -2.39 11.45 -20.49
CA SER A 8 -1.24 10.57 -20.30
C SER A 8 -1.80 9.19 -19.95
N LEU A 9 -2.35 8.54 -20.97
CA LEU A 9 -2.58 7.10 -20.99
C LEU A 9 -1.20 6.44 -20.93
N PHE A 10 -0.76 6.16 -19.70
CA PHE A 10 0.29 5.18 -19.42
C PHE A 10 -0.32 3.80 -19.77
N GLN A 11 -0.37 3.47 -21.07
CA GLN A 11 -0.82 2.19 -21.59
C GLN A 11 0.23 1.12 -21.26
N TRP A 12 0.17 0.58 -20.03
CA TRP A 12 0.94 -0.60 -19.60
C TRP A 12 0.22 -1.92 -19.91
N SER A 13 -0.41 -2.03 -21.07
CA SER A 13 -1.06 -3.29 -21.44
C SER A 13 -0.98 -3.51 -22.94
N PHE A 14 -0.37 -4.64 -23.30
CA PHE A 14 -0.31 -5.30 -24.62
C PHE A 14 1.00 -5.27 -25.44
N LEU A 15 2.17 -5.01 -24.83
CA LEU A 15 3.45 -5.29 -25.51
C LEU A 15 4.43 -6.14 -24.68
N VAL A 16 3.97 -7.29 -24.15
CA VAL A 16 4.86 -8.31 -23.53
C VAL A 16 4.84 -9.66 -24.27
N ILE A 17 3.93 -9.88 -25.23
CA ILE A 17 3.80 -11.20 -25.88
C ILE A 17 4.54 -11.32 -27.23
N ALA A 18 5.05 -10.22 -27.82
CA ALA A 18 5.57 -10.23 -29.19
C ALA A 18 7.11 -10.29 -29.36
N LEU A 19 7.91 -10.39 -28.28
CA LEU A 19 9.38 -10.44 -28.37
C LEU A 19 10.02 -11.78 -27.95
N LEU A 20 9.25 -12.80 -27.55
CA LEU A 20 9.77 -14.10 -27.10
C LEU A 20 10.01 -15.11 -28.24
N SER A 21 10.57 -14.67 -29.37
CA SER A 21 11.03 -15.59 -30.43
C SER A 21 12.55 -15.60 -30.63
N SER A 22 13.30 -14.77 -29.88
CA SER A 22 14.70 -15.09 -29.62
C SER A 22 14.70 -16.34 -28.75
N SER A 23 15.15 -17.45 -29.30
CA SER A 23 15.44 -18.68 -28.60
C SER A 23 16.27 -18.37 -27.35
N PHE A 24 15.58 -18.22 -26.21
CA PHE A 24 16.18 -18.21 -24.89
C PHE A 24 16.88 -19.56 -24.78
N LEU A 25 18.20 -19.55 -24.97
CA LEU A 25 19.03 -20.62 -24.47
C LEU A 25 18.97 -20.42 -22.95
N TRP A 26 17.96 -21.02 -22.32
CA TRP A 26 17.95 -21.19 -20.87
C TRP A 26 19.30 -21.86 -20.55
N GLY A 27 20.20 -21.14 -19.88
CA GLY A 27 21.49 -21.73 -19.55
C GLY A 27 21.33 -22.79 -18.49
N ALA A 28 22.38 -23.05 -17.71
CA ALA A 28 22.32 -24.15 -16.78
C ALA A 28 21.19 -23.90 -15.76
N ARG A 29 20.39 -24.94 -15.50
CA ARG A 29 19.48 -24.94 -14.37
C ARG A 29 20.32 -25.21 -13.12
N ILE A 30 20.36 -24.25 -12.21
CA ILE A 30 21.10 -24.37 -10.95
C ILE A 30 20.07 -24.50 -9.83
N GLU A 31 20.02 -25.67 -9.20
CA GLU A 31 19.17 -25.89 -8.03
C GLU A 31 19.88 -25.39 -6.78
N VAL A 32 19.18 -24.59 -5.97
CA VAL A 32 19.69 -24.01 -4.73
C VAL A 32 18.71 -24.26 -3.58
N SER A 33 19.26 -24.48 -2.40
CA SER A 33 18.53 -24.71 -1.15
C SER A 33 19.49 -24.55 0.02
N GLY A 34 18.99 -24.31 1.24
CA GLY A 34 19.83 -24.21 2.42
C GLY A 34 20.58 -22.88 2.50
N HIS A 35 21.82 -22.91 2.97
CA HIS A 35 22.58 -21.70 3.28
C HIS A 35 23.49 -21.25 2.13
N ILE A 36 23.38 -19.99 1.73
CA ILE A 36 24.38 -19.26 0.95
C ILE A 36 25.37 -18.67 1.95
N SER A 37 26.48 -19.38 2.14
CA SER A 37 27.52 -19.07 3.13
C SER A 37 28.70 -18.27 2.56
N SER A 38 28.66 -17.94 1.27
CA SER A 38 29.66 -17.11 0.60
C SER A 38 29.00 -16.12 -0.35
N SER A 39 29.56 -14.91 -0.43
CA SER A 39 29.01 -13.85 -1.27
C SER A 39 28.91 -14.32 -2.72
N THR A 40 27.72 -14.16 -3.31
CA THR A 40 27.34 -14.80 -4.56
C THR A 40 26.69 -13.79 -5.48
N ILE A 41 26.97 -13.92 -6.78
CA ILE A 41 26.30 -13.17 -7.84
C ILE A 41 25.55 -14.17 -8.70
N TRP A 42 24.25 -13.94 -8.89
CA TRP A 42 23.46 -14.65 -9.88
C TRP A 42 23.39 -13.79 -11.14
N SER A 43 23.76 -14.38 -12.26
CA SER A 43 23.80 -13.75 -13.58
C SER A 43 22.70 -14.33 -14.48
N PRO A 44 22.20 -13.57 -15.48
CA PRO A 44 21.13 -14.01 -16.36
C PRO A 44 21.48 -15.20 -17.27
N SER A 45 22.74 -15.66 -17.25
CA SER A 45 23.15 -16.87 -17.95
C SER A 45 22.44 -18.12 -17.43
N ASP A 46 22.06 -18.14 -16.16
CA ASP A 46 21.55 -19.34 -15.50
C ASP A 46 20.11 -19.13 -15.02
N THR A 47 19.36 -20.23 -14.96
CA THR A 47 18.05 -20.24 -14.31
C THR A 47 18.20 -20.84 -12.93
N ILE A 48 17.97 -20.02 -11.92
CA ILE A 48 18.10 -20.44 -10.53
C ILE A 48 16.77 -21.08 -10.11
N VAL A 49 16.83 -22.26 -9.51
CA VAL A 49 15.64 -22.96 -9.01
C VAL A 49 15.79 -23.19 -7.52
N VAL A 50 14.99 -22.49 -6.73
CA VAL A 50 14.94 -22.62 -5.28
C VAL A 50 14.02 -23.79 -4.95
N THR A 51 14.57 -24.86 -4.38
CA THR A 51 13.85 -26.14 -4.15
C THR A 51 13.45 -26.36 -2.69
N ASP A 52 14.00 -25.56 -1.77
CA ASP A 52 13.67 -25.54 -0.35
C ASP A 52 13.98 -24.14 0.21
N THR A 53 13.77 -23.94 1.52
CA THR A 53 14.14 -22.73 2.25
C THR A 53 15.57 -22.31 1.93
N LEU A 54 15.74 -21.03 1.63
CA LEU A 54 17.01 -20.43 1.26
C LEU A 54 17.40 -19.38 2.31
N TRP A 55 18.60 -19.50 2.85
CA TRP A 55 19.17 -18.54 3.80
C TRP A 55 20.36 -17.84 3.17
N VAL A 56 20.41 -16.52 3.27
CA VAL A 56 21.64 -15.74 3.01
C VAL A 56 22.26 -15.41 4.36
N ASP A 57 23.39 -16.05 4.66
CA ASP A 57 24.00 -15.98 5.99
C ASP A 57 24.44 -14.57 6.37
N PHE A 58 24.52 -14.30 7.68
CA PHE A 58 25.02 -13.03 8.18
C PHE A 58 26.40 -12.67 7.63
N GLY A 59 26.52 -11.45 7.11
CA GLY A 59 27.76 -10.94 6.50
C GLY A 59 28.04 -11.44 5.08
N VAL A 60 27.10 -12.19 4.48
CA VAL A 60 27.16 -12.65 3.08
C VAL A 60 26.32 -11.75 2.19
N ASP A 61 26.84 -11.43 1.01
CA ASP A 61 26.12 -10.63 0.02
C ASP A 61 25.58 -11.51 -1.11
N LEU A 62 24.29 -11.41 -1.41
CA LEU A 62 23.69 -11.98 -2.60
C LEU A 62 23.26 -10.86 -3.56
N SER A 63 23.79 -10.87 -4.78
CA SER A 63 23.45 -9.92 -5.83
C SER A 63 22.77 -10.62 -7.00
N LEU A 64 21.60 -10.14 -7.41
CA LEU A 64 20.88 -10.60 -8.59
C LEU A 64 21.07 -9.55 -9.69
N GLU A 65 21.75 -9.93 -10.77
CA GLU A 65 21.96 -9.06 -11.93
C GLU A 65 20.71 -8.94 -12.80
N ALA A 66 20.69 -7.92 -13.65
CA ALA A 66 19.59 -7.67 -14.60
C ALA A 66 19.28 -8.92 -15.46
N GLY A 67 17.98 -9.20 -15.63
CA GLY A 67 17.49 -10.34 -16.41
C GLY A 67 17.55 -11.71 -15.70
N VAL A 68 18.03 -11.79 -14.45
CA VAL A 68 18.01 -13.04 -13.67
C VAL A 68 16.57 -13.54 -13.49
N VAL A 69 16.39 -14.85 -13.65
CA VAL A 69 15.14 -15.56 -13.36
C VAL A 69 15.37 -16.58 -12.24
N VAL A 70 14.64 -16.40 -11.16
CA VAL A 70 14.57 -17.31 -10.01
C VAL A 70 13.19 -17.96 -10.00
N LEU A 71 13.18 -19.28 -10.10
CA LEU A 71 11.99 -20.12 -10.02
C LEU A 71 11.93 -20.73 -8.62
N VAL A 72 10.85 -20.53 -7.89
CA VAL A 72 10.68 -21.05 -6.54
C VAL A 72 9.65 -22.17 -6.55
N GLN A 73 10.05 -23.38 -6.12
CA GLN A 73 9.13 -24.50 -5.98
C GLN A 73 8.35 -24.41 -4.67
N THR A 74 7.18 -25.04 -4.58
CA THR A 74 6.50 -25.24 -3.29
C THR A 74 7.23 -26.29 -2.48
N ALA A 75 7.21 -26.15 -1.15
CA ALA A 75 7.70 -27.19 -0.28
C ALA A 75 6.96 -28.51 -0.56
N ALA A 76 7.65 -29.63 -0.41
CA ALA A 76 6.99 -30.93 -0.44
C ALA A 76 5.80 -30.95 0.56
N GLN A 77 4.69 -31.58 0.18
CA GLN A 77 3.44 -31.57 0.96
C GLN A 77 3.69 -31.80 2.46
N GLY A 78 3.28 -30.84 3.29
CA GLY A 78 3.39 -30.88 4.75
C GLY A 78 4.61 -30.16 5.35
N ALA A 79 5.55 -29.65 4.54
CA ALA A 79 6.75 -28.95 5.00
C ALA A 79 6.58 -27.45 5.28
N GLY A 80 5.35 -26.93 5.22
CA GLY A 80 5.08 -25.49 5.36
C GLY A 80 5.39 -24.71 4.09
N VAL A 81 5.48 -23.39 4.22
CA VAL A 81 5.81 -22.49 3.11
C VAL A 81 7.33 -22.34 3.03
N ILE A 82 7.94 -22.28 1.83
CA ILE A 82 9.39 -21.99 1.66
C ILE A 82 9.62 -20.48 1.80
N PRO A 83 10.22 -19.97 2.90
CA PRO A 83 10.65 -18.58 2.95
C PRO A 83 12.03 -18.43 2.30
N TRP A 84 12.31 -17.22 1.83
CA TRP A 84 13.68 -16.79 1.58
C TRP A 84 14.12 -15.87 2.71
N VAL A 85 15.04 -16.33 3.55
CA VAL A 85 15.51 -15.61 4.73
C VAL A 85 16.82 -14.91 4.42
N ILE A 86 16.86 -13.58 4.62
CA ILE A 86 18.03 -12.74 4.41
C ILE A 86 18.55 -12.30 5.78
N GLU A 87 19.67 -12.87 6.22
CA GLU A 87 20.44 -12.41 7.40
C GLU A 87 21.69 -11.60 7.01
N GLY A 88 22.18 -11.79 5.79
CA GLY A 88 23.24 -11.01 5.14
C GLY A 88 22.70 -9.80 4.37
N SER A 89 23.04 -9.68 3.09
CA SER A 89 22.47 -8.67 2.20
C SER A 89 21.92 -9.27 0.92
N LEU A 90 20.89 -8.62 0.38
CA LEU A 90 20.28 -8.88 -0.91
C LEU A 90 20.25 -7.58 -1.71
N THR A 91 20.87 -7.61 -2.88
CA THR A 91 20.77 -6.53 -3.88
C THR A 91 20.13 -7.08 -5.14
N VAL A 92 19.09 -6.41 -5.63
CA VAL A 92 18.46 -6.73 -6.92
C VAL A 92 18.70 -5.57 -7.87
N ASN A 93 19.50 -5.84 -8.91
CA ASN A 93 19.99 -4.86 -9.89
C ASN A 93 19.30 -5.04 -11.24
N GLY A 94 17.97 -5.11 -11.27
CA GLY A 94 17.22 -5.13 -12.51
C GLY A 94 17.31 -3.81 -13.27
N THR A 95 16.87 -3.82 -14.52
CA THR A 95 16.69 -2.61 -15.33
C THR A 95 15.33 -2.63 -16.03
N GLU A 96 14.95 -1.51 -16.67
CA GLU A 96 13.69 -1.43 -17.42
C GLU A 96 13.62 -2.42 -18.59
N SER A 97 14.75 -2.68 -19.25
CA SER A 97 14.83 -3.68 -20.33
C SER A 97 14.95 -5.11 -19.82
N ASP A 98 15.55 -5.29 -18.65
CA ASP A 98 15.97 -6.59 -18.13
C ASP A 98 15.61 -6.70 -16.62
N THR A 99 14.31 -6.82 -16.37
CA THR A 99 13.73 -7.03 -15.03
C THR A 99 14.23 -8.33 -14.41
N VAL A 100 14.46 -8.34 -13.10
CA VAL A 100 14.71 -9.58 -12.33
C VAL A 100 13.39 -10.22 -11.95
N PHE A 101 13.24 -11.51 -12.22
CA PHE A 101 12.02 -12.26 -11.90
C PHE A 101 12.29 -13.23 -10.75
N ILE A 102 11.46 -13.16 -9.70
CA ILE A 102 11.37 -14.18 -8.66
C ILE A 102 9.91 -14.65 -8.63
N ILE A 103 9.67 -15.83 -9.18
CA ILE A 103 8.33 -16.33 -9.49
C ILE A 103 8.19 -17.82 -9.14
N PRO A 104 6.96 -18.36 -9.02
CA PRO A 104 6.77 -19.78 -8.83
C PRO A 104 7.30 -20.60 -10.02
N ALA A 105 7.84 -21.79 -9.73
CA ALA A 105 8.37 -22.68 -10.76
C ALA A 105 7.27 -23.30 -11.65
N SER A 106 6.04 -23.40 -11.14
CA SER A 106 4.86 -23.84 -11.85
C SER A 106 3.61 -23.06 -11.40
N PRO A 107 2.49 -23.07 -12.16
CA PRO A 107 1.27 -22.35 -11.78
C PRO A 107 0.62 -22.83 -10.46
N GLU A 108 0.84 -24.09 -10.11
CA GLU A 108 0.42 -24.68 -8.84
C GLU A 108 1.38 -24.36 -7.69
N ASP A 109 2.57 -23.80 -7.99
CA ASP A 109 3.54 -23.47 -6.97
C ASP A 109 3.22 -22.16 -6.25
N TYR A 110 3.56 -22.14 -4.95
CA TYR A 110 3.55 -20.94 -4.13
C TYR A 110 4.65 -20.98 -3.08
N TRP A 111 5.04 -19.82 -2.57
CA TRP A 111 6.10 -19.70 -1.57
C TRP A 111 5.87 -18.53 -0.61
N GLY A 112 6.82 -18.32 0.30
CA GLY A 112 6.63 -17.50 1.51
C GLY A 112 6.98 -16.04 1.35
N GLY A 113 7.59 -15.66 0.23
CA GLY A 113 8.16 -14.34 0.06
C GLY A 113 9.54 -14.20 0.71
N ILE A 114 10.01 -12.96 0.80
CA ILE A 114 11.35 -12.61 1.25
C ILE A 114 11.29 -12.03 2.66
N PHE A 115 12.08 -12.58 3.58
CA PHE A 115 12.13 -12.21 4.99
C PHE A 115 13.50 -11.65 5.34
N PHE A 116 13.57 -10.33 5.53
CA PHE A 116 14.76 -9.66 6.03
C PHE A 116 14.78 -9.71 7.56
N SER A 117 15.78 -10.39 8.11
CA SER A 117 15.93 -10.53 9.56
C SER A 117 16.50 -9.26 10.19
N ALA A 118 16.29 -9.09 11.50
CA ALA A 118 16.82 -7.97 12.27
C ALA A 118 18.36 -7.91 12.34
N GLN A 119 19.07 -8.91 11.79
CA GLN A 119 20.53 -8.91 11.75
C GLN A 119 21.08 -8.04 10.61
N VAL A 120 20.27 -7.77 9.59
CA VAL A 120 20.68 -6.98 8.44
C VAL A 120 20.71 -5.50 8.81
N LYS A 121 21.89 -4.89 8.71
CA LYS A 121 22.09 -3.48 9.12
C LYS A 121 22.17 -2.50 7.95
N SER A 122 22.44 -2.98 6.75
CA SER A 122 22.50 -2.15 5.55
C SER A 122 21.12 -1.97 4.94
N VAL A 123 20.94 -0.87 4.22
CA VAL A 123 19.76 -0.67 3.38
C VAL A 123 19.82 -1.69 2.24
N GLN A 124 18.72 -2.40 2.02
CA GLN A 124 18.60 -3.37 0.93
C GLN A 124 18.02 -2.68 -0.29
N SER A 125 18.67 -2.83 -1.44
CA SER A 125 18.27 -2.16 -2.68
C SER A 125 17.61 -3.16 -3.61
N LEU A 126 16.31 -2.96 -3.89
CA LEU A 126 15.54 -3.80 -4.79
C LEU A 126 15.01 -2.96 -5.96
N SER A 127 15.67 -3.03 -7.13
CA SER A 127 15.29 -2.25 -8.31
C SER A 127 14.87 -3.15 -9.46
N TYR A 128 13.77 -2.78 -10.15
CA TYR A 128 13.20 -3.52 -11.28
C TYR A 128 13.03 -5.01 -10.97
N LEU A 129 12.41 -5.30 -9.83
CA LEU A 129 12.05 -6.65 -9.40
C LEU A 129 10.60 -6.96 -9.78
N HIS A 130 10.35 -8.13 -10.35
CA HIS A 130 9.03 -8.76 -10.39
C HIS A 130 8.98 -9.90 -9.37
N LEU A 131 8.17 -9.73 -8.33
CA LEU A 131 7.98 -10.71 -7.27
C LEU A 131 6.56 -11.29 -7.34
N ASP A 132 6.46 -12.58 -7.64
CA ASP A 132 5.22 -13.35 -7.59
C ASP A 132 5.36 -14.51 -6.60
N VAL A 133 4.47 -14.56 -5.61
CA VAL A 133 4.46 -15.65 -4.61
C VAL A 133 3.50 -16.79 -4.93
N GLY A 134 2.77 -16.71 -6.05
CA GLY A 134 1.81 -17.71 -6.47
C GLY A 134 0.44 -17.61 -5.79
N ILE A 135 -0.41 -18.60 -6.07
CA ILE A 135 -1.80 -18.69 -5.61
C ILE A 135 -1.91 -19.90 -4.68
N GLY A 136 -2.56 -19.74 -3.52
CA GLY A 136 -2.88 -20.88 -2.64
C GLY A 136 -2.09 -20.99 -1.33
N ASN A 137 -1.33 -19.96 -0.93
CA ASN A 137 -0.68 -19.94 0.39
C ASN A 137 -1.74 -19.76 1.50
N PRO A 138 -1.99 -20.76 2.39
CA PRO A 138 -3.05 -20.68 3.39
C PRO A 138 -2.71 -19.80 4.60
N GLU A 139 -1.43 -19.48 4.81
CA GLU A 139 -0.94 -18.72 5.97
C GLU A 139 -0.73 -17.23 5.65
N TYR A 140 -0.87 -16.85 4.37
CA TYR A 140 -0.84 -15.48 3.89
C TYR A 140 0.27 -14.58 4.48
N PRO A 141 1.56 -14.98 4.50
CA PRO A 141 2.63 -14.06 4.86
C PRO A 141 2.67 -12.87 3.88
N PRO A 142 3.29 -11.74 4.29
CA PRO A 142 3.56 -10.67 3.35
C PRO A 142 4.56 -11.11 2.27
N LEU A 143 4.49 -10.54 1.06
CA LEU A 143 5.43 -10.88 -0.02
C LEU A 143 6.87 -10.47 0.35
N ILE A 144 7.01 -9.35 1.06
CA ILE A 144 8.24 -8.93 1.71
C ILE A 144 7.96 -8.65 3.19
N GLN A 145 8.67 -9.31 4.08
CA GLN A 145 8.75 -8.93 5.48
C GLN A 145 10.12 -8.34 5.77
N SER A 146 10.15 -7.22 6.49
CA SER A 146 11.38 -6.67 7.02
C SER A 146 11.23 -6.33 8.50
N ASP A 147 12.08 -6.96 9.31
CA ASP A 147 12.25 -6.64 10.71
C ASP A 147 13.57 -5.88 10.89
N TYR A 148 13.47 -4.62 11.29
CA TYR A 148 14.58 -3.70 11.59
C TYR A 148 15.56 -3.46 10.44
N THR A 149 15.18 -3.82 9.21
CA THR A 149 15.99 -3.65 8.00
C THR A 149 15.38 -2.61 7.08
N SER A 150 16.14 -1.58 6.74
CA SER A 150 15.65 -0.54 5.83
C SER A 150 15.67 -1.02 4.39
N LEU A 151 14.61 -0.74 3.64
CA LEU A 151 14.48 -1.13 2.23
C LEU A 151 14.40 0.11 1.33
N ASP A 152 15.09 0.06 0.20
CA ASP A 152 14.92 1.00 -0.92
C ASP A 152 14.44 0.20 -2.13
N ILE A 153 13.14 0.30 -2.41
CA ILE A 153 12.48 -0.47 -3.45
C ILE A 153 12.05 0.48 -4.57
N SER A 154 12.46 0.20 -5.80
CA SER A 154 12.13 1.04 -6.94
C SER A 154 11.72 0.25 -8.18
N HIS A 155 10.79 0.81 -8.98
CA HIS A 155 10.39 0.27 -10.29
C HIS A 155 9.98 -1.21 -10.27
N SER A 156 9.42 -1.67 -9.14
CA SER A 156 9.19 -3.08 -8.89
C SER A 156 7.70 -3.43 -8.92
N SER A 157 7.39 -4.69 -9.19
CA SER A 157 6.02 -5.20 -9.28
C SER A 157 5.82 -6.39 -8.37
N PHE A 158 4.69 -6.41 -7.68
CA PHE A 158 4.35 -7.37 -6.64
C PHE A 158 3.02 -8.02 -6.96
N LYS A 159 2.99 -9.36 -6.97
CA LYS A 159 1.81 -10.15 -7.23
C LYS A 159 1.69 -11.31 -6.25
N GLY A 160 0.48 -11.56 -5.76
CA GLY A 160 0.22 -12.73 -4.93
C GLY A 160 -1.00 -12.61 -4.04
N GLN A 161 -1.19 -13.63 -3.21
CA GLN A 161 -2.35 -13.76 -2.32
C GLN A 161 -2.03 -13.47 -0.83
N GLY A 162 -0.89 -12.88 -0.51
CA GLY A 162 -0.45 -12.65 0.88
C GLY A 162 -1.31 -11.65 1.68
N SER A 163 -1.05 -11.60 3.00
CA SER A 163 -1.71 -10.65 3.93
C SER A 163 -1.34 -9.20 3.66
N PHE A 164 -0.14 -8.95 3.15
CA PHE A 164 0.25 -7.65 2.64
C PHE A 164 1.26 -7.82 1.50
N ALA A 165 1.45 -6.83 0.62
CA ALA A 165 2.67 -6.84 -0.20
C ALA A 165 3.92 -6.70 0.68
N MET A 166 3.86 -5.81 1.67
CA MET A 166 4.99 -5.52 2.54
C MET A 166 4.56 -5.43 4.01
N ALA A 167 5.30 -6.09 4.90
CA ALA A 167 5.27 -5.83 6.32
C ALA A 167 6.61 -5.28 6.77
N LEU A 168 6.64 -4.01 7.19
CA LEU A 168 7.85 -3.27 7.54
C LEU A 168 7.79 -2.94 9.03
N ASN A 169 8.72 -3.45 9.83
CA ASN A 169 8.73 -3.31 11.27
C ASN A 169 10.06 -2.71 11.78
N GLY A 170 10.06 -1.53 12.40
CA GLY A 170 11.30 -0.93 12.93
C GLY A 170 12.29 -0.42 11.89
N THR A 171 11.81 -0.01 10.71
CA THR A 171 12.60 0.31 9.51
C THR A 171 12.54 1.80 9.12
N GLN A 172 13.42 2.20 8.20
CA GLN A 172 13.35 3.45 7.43
C GLN A 172 13.30 3.12 5.94
N SER A 173 12.10 2.91 5.41
CA SER A 173 11.93 2.32 4.07
C SER A 173 11.31 3.27 3.06
N LYS A 174 11.76 3.15 1.81
CA LYS A 174 11.26 3.88 0.65
C LYS A 174 10.79 2.91 -0.42
N VAL A 175 9.66 3.24 -1.02
CA VAL A 175 9.05 2.46 -2.10
C VAL A 175 8.61 3.42 -3.18
N ASN A 176 9.19 3.34 -4.38
CA ASN A 176 8.94 4.30 -5.44
C ASN A 176 8.68 3.64 -6.79
N TYR A 177 7.72 4.16 -7.57
CA TYR A 177 7.40 3.64 -8.90
C TYR A 177 7.03 2.15 -8.90
N CYS A 178 6.34 1.67 -7.86
CA CYS A 178 6.00 0.26 -7.72
C CYS A 178 4.56 -0.02 -8.15
N SER A 179 4.28 -1.26 -8.56
CA SER A 179 2.93 -1.75 -8.84
C SER A 179 2.56 -2.92 -7.94
N PHE A 180 1.40 -2.86 -7.29
CA PHE A 180 0.90 -3.91 -6.41
C PHE A 180 -0.38 -4.51 -6.98
N ARG A 181 -0.41 -5.83 -7.14
CA ARG A 181 -1.60 -6.59 -7.54
C ARG A 181 -1.84 -7.71 -6.54
N LEU A 182 -2.78 -7.49 -5.63
CA LEU A 182 -3.03 -8.40 -4.51
C LEU A 182 -4.45 -8.93 -4.57
N ASP A 183 -4.62 -10.23 -4.30
CA ASP A 183 -5.92 -10.88 -4.42
C ASP A 183 -6.75 -10.84 -3.13
N GLN A 184 -6.14 -10.60 -1.96
CA GLN A 184 -6.82 -10.77 -0.68
C GLN A 184 -6.69 -9.61 0.31
N HIS A 185 -5.57 -8.89 0.31
CA HIS A 185 -5.29 -7.92 1.37
C HIS A 185 -4.55 -6.66 0.88
N GLY A 186 -4.03 -5.87 1.83
CA GLY A 186 -3.49 -4.53 1.61
C GLY A 186 -2.04 -4.52 1.10
N ILE A 187 -1.55 -3.34 0.77
CA ILE A 187 -0.19 -3.13 0.25
C ILE A 187 0.83 -3.15 1.39
N LEU A 188 0.56 -2.43 2.46
CA LEU A 188 1.58 -2.10 3.46
C LEU A 188 1.03 -2.32 4.87
N HIS A 189 1.83 -3.02 5.68
CA HIS A 189 1.74 -3.02 7.14
C HIS A 189 3.03 -2.40 7.70
N SER A 190 2.96 -1.15 8.15
CA SER A 190 4.06 -0.40 8.75
C SER A 190 3.96 -0.44 10.27
N ARG A 191 4.94 -0.98 10.99
CA ARG A 191 4.93 -1.05 12.46
C ARG A 191 6.20 -0.47 13.06
N ASN A 192 6.10 0.35 14.11
CA ASN A 192 7.28 0.87 14.82
C ASN A 192 8.34 1.54 13.92
N ASN A 193 7.96 2.01 12.73
CA ASN A 193 8.91 2.58 11.77
C ASN A 193 9.21 4.02 12.14
N ASP A 194 10.47 4.43 12.03
CA ASP A 194 10.82 5.85 12.11
C ASP A 194 10.25 6.58 10.90
N PHE A 195 10.31 5.95 9.73
CA PHE A 195 9.92 6.56 8.48
C PHE A 195 9.54 5.50 7.43
N THR A 196 8.39 5.69 6.80
CA THR A 196 8.00 4.94 5.61
C THR A 196 7.52 5.93 4.54
N GLU A 197 7.99 5.77 3.31
CA GLU A 197 7.53 6.57 2.15
C GLU A 197 7.12 5.65 1.01
N ILE A 198 5.90 5.83 0.50
CA ILE A 198 5.43 5.23 -0.75
C ILE A 198 5.12 6.37 -1.73
N GLU A 199 5.84 6.38 -2.85
CA GLU A 199 5.74 7.42 -3.87
C GLU A 199 5.46 6.82 -5.26
N ASN A 200 4.72 7.55 -6.10
CA ASN A 200 4.53 7.26 -7.52
C ASN A 200 4.09 5.82 -7.83
N SER A 201 3.41 5.16 -6.89
CA SER A 201 3.10 3.74 -6.98
C SER A 201 1.62 3.52 -7.30
N GLN A 202 1.33 2.40 -7.95
CA GLN A 202 -0.02 2.00 -8.29
C GLN A 202 -0.38 0.72 -7.55
N SER A 203 -1.61 0.63 -7.07
CA SER A 203 -2.11 -0.56 -6.40
C SER A 203 -3.49 -0.94 -6.90
N THR A 204 -3.69 -2.23 -7.06
CA THR A 204 -4.97 -2.83 -7.40
C THR A 204 -5.19 -4.04 -6.51
N VAL A 205 -6.33 -4.06 -5.84
CA VAL A 205 -6.76 -5.17 -5.01
C VAL A 205 -7.93 -5.86 -5.73
N SER A 206 -8.03 -7.18 -5.65
CA SER A 206 -9.17 -7.92 -6.21
C SER A 206 -10.48 -7.48 -5.55
N GLU A 207 -11.57 -7.44 -6.31
CA GLU A 207 -12.93 -7.16 -5.79
C GLU A 207 -13.42 -8.25 -4.82
N SER A 208 -12.79 -9.43 -4.80
CA SER A 208 -13.10 -10.50 -3.83
C SER A 208 -12.32 -10.38 -2.51
N ALA A 209 -11.37 -9.46 -2.42
CA ALA A 209 -10.49 -9.30 -1.27
C ALA A 209 -11.24 -8.66 -0.11
N TRP A 210 -11.02 -9.12 1.13
CA TRP A 210 -11.59 -8.47 2.32
C TRP A 210 -10.48 -7.74 3.09
N PRO A 211 -9.83 -6.71 2.52
CA PRO A 211 -8.78 -6.02 3.24
C PRO A 211 -9.41 -5.27 4.42
N VAL A 212 -8.89 -5.54 5.62
CA VAL A 212 -9.16 -4.68 6.78
C VAL A 212 -8.63 -3.27 6.48
N SER A 213 -7.45 -3.18 5.84
CA SER A 213 -6.88 -1.92 5.33
C SER A 213 -5.94 -2.14 4.15
N MET A 214 -5.90 -1.19 3.20
CA MET A 214 -4.87 -1.19 2.15
C MET A 214 -3.51 -0.74 2.67
N VAL A 215 -3.50 0.23 3.57
CA VAL A 215 -2.30 0.67 4.29
C VAL A 215 -2.61 0.63 5.77
N PHE A 216 -1.96 -0.27 6.49
CA PHE A 216 -2.06 -0.37 7.94
C PHE A 216 -0.78 0.16 8.57
N VAL A 217 -0.91 1.09 9.51
CA VAL A 217 0.21 1.71 10.18
C VAL A 217 -0.01 1.64 11.67
N ASN A 218 0.97 1.12 12.39
CA ASN A 218 0.96 1.03 13.83
C ASN A 218 2.27 1.59 14.41
N ASP A 219 2.19 2.42 15.43
CA ASP A 219 3.34 2.93 16.19
C ASP A 219 4.46 3.58 15.34
N SER A 220 4.17 4.08 14.12
CA SER A 220 5.19 4.59 13.20
C SER A 220 5.27 6.12 13.22
N SER A 221 6.46 6.68 13.42
CA SER A 221 6.69 8.13 13.62
C SER A 221 6.26 8.96 12.41
N SER A 222 6.54 8.49 11.19
CA SER A 222 6.03 9.14 9.98
C SER A 222 5.71 8.16 8.86
N LEU A 223 4.58 8.38 8.18
CA LEU A 223 4.26 7.77 6.90
C LEU A 223 3.98 8.86 5.87
N LYS A 224 4.54 8.71 4.67
CA LYS A 224 4.24 9.53 3.50
C LYS A 224 3.68 8.67 2.37
N LEU A 225 2.51 9.04 1.87
CA LEU A 225 1.88 8.50 0.68
C LEU A 225 1.77 9.63 -0.34
N LEU A 226 2.61 9.60 -1.37
CA LEU A 226 2.81 10.70 -2.30
C LEU A 226 2.55 10.26 -3.75
N ASN A 227 1.63 10.93 -4.44
CA ASN A 227 1.37 10.69 -5.88
C ASN A 227 1.06 9.21 -6.24
N ASN A 228 0.36 8.49 -5.36
CA ASN A 228 -0.02 7.11 -5.62
C ASN A 228 -1.38 6.99 -6.29
N GLN A 229 -1.63 5.84 -6.92
CA GLN A 229 -2.92 5.46 -7.48
C GLN A 229 -3.43 4.20 -6.78
N PHE A 230 -4.60 4.28 -6.19
CA PHE A 230 -5.25 3.15 -5.53
C PHE A 230 -6.56 2.85 -6.24
N LEU A 231 -6.60 1.69 -6.91
CA LEU A 231 -7.67 1.32 -7.83
C LEU A 231 -8.39 0.07 -7.32
N ASN A 232 -9.72 0.05 -7.48
CA ASN A 232 -10.60 -1.06 -7.11
C ASN A 232 -10.42 -1.61 -5.67
N PRO A 233 -10.34 -0.77 -4.62
CA PRO A 233 -10.63 -1.27 -3.29
C PRO A 233 -12.07 -1.80 -3.29
N HIS A 234 -12.20 -3.05 -2.89
CA HIS A 234 -13.41 -3.86 -2.64
C HIS A 234 -14.76 -3.11 -2.54
N ASP A 235 -15.83 -3.73 -3.05
CA ASP A 235 -17.20 -3.17 -3.09
C ASP A 235 -17.97 -3.21 -1.76
N GLY A 236 -17.44 -3.88 -0.74
CA GLY A 236 -18.07 -4.06 0.56
C GLY A 236 -17.90 -2.93 1.57
N SER A 237 -18.93 -2.76 2.40
CA SER A 237 -19.22 -1.62 3.28
C SER A 237 -18.31 -1.41 4.51
N SER A 238 -17.21 -2.15 4.68
CA SER A 238 -16.46 -2.18 5.96
C SER A 238 -14.94 -2.12 5.88
N GLY A 239 -14.37 -1.90 4.69
CA GLY A 239 -12.91 -1.74 4.53
C GLY A 239 -12.44 -0.30 4.81
N TYR A 240 -11.31 -0.15 5.50
CA TYR A 240 -10.61 1.13 5.58
C TYR A 240 -9.56 1.21 4.47
N PHE A 241 -9.29 2.38 3.93
CA PHE A 241 -8.21 2.54 2.96
C PHE A 241 -6.86 2.62 3.68
N ILE A 242 -6.72 3.62 4.56
CA ILE A 242 -5.61 3.71 5.51
C ILE A 242 -6.18 3.49 6.90
N SER A 243 -5.50 2.68 7.71
CA SER A 243 -5.69 2.63 9.17
C SER A 243 -4.39 3.06 9.83
N PHE A 244 -4.45 4.15 10.58
CA PHE A 244 -3.27 4.73 11.23
C PHE A 244 -3.47 4.75 12.75
N ASN A 245 -2.70 3.92 13.47
CA ASN A 245 -2.63 3.86 14.92
C ASN A 245 -1.24 4.32 15.36
N GLY A 246 -1.08 5.61 15.66
CA GLY A 246 0.22 6.24 15.90
C GLY A 246 0.43 6.61 17.38
N ARG A 247 1.69 6.81 17.71
CA ARG A 247 2.15 7.43 18.97
C ARG A 247 1.96 8.95 18.92
N PRO A 248 1.98 9.62 20.07
CA PRO A 248 1.99 11.07 20.11
C PRO A 248 3.12 11.70 19.29
N GLY A 249 2.79 12.73 18.50
CA GLY A 249 3.75 13.43 17.64
C GLY A 249 3.99 12.80 16.27
N ASN A 250 3.30 11.71 15.92
CA ASN A 250 3.47 11.09 14.61
C ASN A 250 2.87 11.95 13.49
N GLN A 251 3.40 11.82 12.27
CA GLN A 251 2.92 12.57 11.11
C GLN A 251 2.54 11.65 9.95
N LEU A 252 1.28 11.75 9.50
CA LEU A 252 0.80 11.06 8.31
C LEU A 252 0.58 12.08 7.19
N PHE A 253 1.29 11.91 6.07
CA PHE A 253 1.12 12.70 4.85
C PHE A 253 0.47 11.85 3.77
N VAL A 254 -0.66 12.32 3.25
CA VAL A 254 -1.40 11.72 2.13
C VAL A 254 -1.56 12.84 1.10
N ASP A 255 -0.61 12.94 0.18
CA ASP A 255 -0.55 14.04 -0.78
C ASP A 255 -0.59 13.58 -2.24
N TYR A 256 -1.36 14.29 -3.06
CA TYR A 256 -1.44 14.10 -4.52
C TYR A 256 -1.87 12.70 -4.97
N ASN A 257 -2.53 11.92 -4.12
CA ASN A 257 -2.95 10.56 -4.46
C ASN A 257 -4.27 10.58 -5.26
N TYR A 258 -4.49 9.51 -6.02
CA TYR A 258 -5.74 9.20 -6.68
C TYR A 258 -6.35 7.94 -6.05
N PHE A 259 -7.59 8.03 -5.61
CA PHE A 259 -8.37 6.95 -5.03
C PHE A 259 -9.59 6.72 -5.93
N GLU A 260 -9.72 5.52 -6.48
CA GLU A 260 -10.90 5.10 -7.25
C GLU A 260 -11.66 4.03 -6.48
N LYS A 261 -12.95 4.25 -6.27
CA LYS A 261 -13.84 3.48 -5.38
C LYS A 261 -13.37 3.53 -3.92
N TRP A 262 -14.30 3.42 -2.97
CA TRP A 262 -14.09 3.22 -1.52
C TRP A 262 -12.72 3.63 -0.95
N GLY A 263 -12.60 4.82 -0.35
CA GLY A 263 -11.32 5.44 0.01
C GLY A 263 -11.26 6.06 1.40
N ASN A 264 -11.86 5.42 2.41
CA ASN A 264 -11.92 6.00 3.76
C ASN A 264 -10.51 6.03 4.39
N VAL A 265 -9.94 7.22 4.61
CA VAL A 265 -8.79 7.38 5.49
C VAL A 265 -9.30 7.29 6.93
N TYR A 266 -9.05 6.17 7.59
CA TYR A 266 -9.43 5.95 8.98
C TYR A 266 -8.24 6.14 9.89
N VAL A 267 -8.42 6.98 10.89
CA VAL A 267 -7.44 7.22 11.94
C VAL A 267 -8.12 6.83 13.25
N PRO A 268 -8.02 5.54 13.67
CA PRO A 268 -8.57 5.08 14.93
C PRO A 268 -7.94 5.79 16.14
N TYR A 269 -8.71 5.79 17.24
CA TYR A 269 -8.48 6.29 18.60
C TYR A 269 -7.06 6.78 18.96
N ALA A 270 -7.05 7.88 19.71
CA ALA A 270 -5.91 8.34 20.51
C ALA A 270 -4.64 8.74 19.74
N ASN A 271 -4.75 8.92 18.44
CA ASN A 271 -3.65 9.43 17.64
C ASN A 271 -3.38 10.91 17.98
N GLN A 272 -2.36 11.19 18.79
CA GLN A 272 -1.93 12.57 19.09
C GLN A 272 -0.97 13.10 18.01
N GLY A 273 -1.07 12.57 16.79
CA GLY A 273 -0.28 12.96 15.64
C GLY A 273 -0.98 14.00 14.75
N GLU A 274 -0.24 14.49 13.76
CA GLU A 274 -0.72 15.39 12.72
C GLU A 274 -1.08 14.61 11.46
N LEU A 275 -2.26 14.86 10.92
CA LEU A 275 -2.74 14.29 9.67
C LEU A 275 -2.74 15.37 8.58
N PHE A 276 -2.02 15.14 7.48
CA PHE A 276 -2.00 16.01 6.31
C PHE A 276 -2.60 15.26 5.11
N ILE A 277 -3.77 15.70 4.64
CA ILE A 277 -4.45 15.13 3.48
C ILE A 277 -4.60 16.23 2.44
N ARG A 278 -3.71 16.25 1.45
CA ARG A 278 -3.61 17.38 0.51
C ARG A 278 -3.66 16.99 -0.95
N ASN A 279 -4.36 17.78 -1.74
CA ASN A 279 -4.35 17.69 -3.21
C ASN A 279 -4.70 16.30 -3.76
N ASN A 280 -5.46 15.49 -3.00
CA ASN A 280 -5.86 14.17 -3.45
C ASN A 280 -7.12 14.25 -4.32
N ARG A 281 -7.29 13.23 -5.16
CA ARG A 281 -8.48 13.03 -5.98
C ARG A 281 -9.16 11.75 -5.55
N TYR A 282 -10.40 11.87 -5.10
CA TYR A 282 -11.26 10.77 -4.69
C TYR A 282 -12.37 10.62 -5.70
N TYR A 283 -12.50 9.44 -6.29
CA TYR A 283 -13.53 9.10 -7.24
C TYR A 283 -14.32 7.91 -6.72
N ASP A 284 -15.64 8.03 -6.65
CA ASP A 284 -16.55 6.98 -6.20
C ASP A 284 -16.31 6.51 -4.76
N VAL A 285 -15.92 7.45 -3.88
CA VAL A 285 -15.64 7.15 -2.47
C VAL A 285 -16.84 7.38 -1.56
N HIS A 286 -16.91 6.60 -0.48
CA HIS A 286 -17.96 6.71 0.53
C HIS A 286 -17.68 7.80 1.55
N SER A 287 -16.44 7.92 2.02
CA SER A 287 -15.98 9.03 2.85
C SER A 287 -14.49 9.30 2.65
N ILE A 288 -14.03 10.47 3.09
CA ILE A 288 -12.60 10.83 3.03
C ILE A 288 -11.94 10.49 4.35
N ILE A 289 -12.55 10.89 5.48
CA ILE A 289 -11.87 10.90 6.77
C ILE A 289 -12.80 10.42 7.88
N GLN A 290 -12.33 9.43 8.62
CA GLN A 290 -12.86 9.14 9.94
C GLN A 290 -11.71 9.37 10.92
N ASN A 291 -11.68 10.56 11.50
CA ASN A 291 -10.56 11.03 12.30
C ASN A 291 -10.92 11.17 13.77
N GLU A 292 -10.12 10.55 14.61
CA GLU A 292 -10.09 10.75 16.06
C GLU A 292 -8.75 11.37 16.52
N SER A 293 -7.97 11.95 15.60
CA SER A 293 -6.70 12.63 15.88
C SER A 293 -6.88 14.01 16.52
N GLY A 294 -5.79 14.51 17.10
CA GLY A 294 -5.75 15.87 17.65
C GLY A 294 -5.76 16.98 16.59
N LEU A 295 -5.16 16.77 15.41
CA LEU A 295 -5.02 17.80 14.38
C LEU A 295 -5.03 17.20 12.97
N ALA A 296 -5.90 17.72 12.11
CA ALA A 296 -5.98 17.35 10.70
C ALA A 296 -6.02 18.55 9.76
N TYR A 297 -5.20 18.50 8.72
CA TYR A 297 -5.13 19.47 7.64
C TYR A 297 -5.59 18.82 6.34
N VAL A 298 -6.78 19.21 5.89
CA VAL A 298 -7.45 18.65 4.72
C VAL A 298 -7.58 19.75 3.67
N THR A 299 -6.66 19.78 2.72
CA THR A 299 -6.50 20.93 1.82
C THR A 299 -6.41 20.58 0.34
N GLY A 300 -7.16 21.24 -0.52
CA GLY A 300 -7.00 21.10 -1.98
C GLY A 300 -7.51 19.78 -2.56
N ASN A 301 -8.32 19.01 -1.82
CA ASN A 301 -8.80 17.71 -2.30
C ASN A 301 -10.02 17.86 -3.22
N SER A 302 -10.14 16.97 -4.20
CA SER A 302 -11.29 16.84 -5.09
C SER A 302 -12.02 15.53 -4.85
N VAL A 303 -13.34 15.58 -4.66
CA VAL A 303 -14.15 14.44 -4.26
C VAL A 303 -15.35 14.30 -5.18
N HIS A 304 -15.50 13.13 -5.77
CA HIS A 304 -16.66 12.75 -6.56
C HIS A 304 -17.42 11.63 -5.84
N ILE A 305 -18.69 11.88 -5.51
CA ILE A 305 -19.59 10.91 -4.88
C ILE A 305 -20.56 10.40 -5.96
N PRO A 306 -20.65 9.08 -6.20
CA PRO A 306 -21.47 8.53 -7.26
C PRO A 306 -22.97 8.58 -6.91
N ALA A 307 -23.83 8.44 -7.91
CA ALA A 307 -25.27 8.28 -7.69
C ALA A 307 -25.55 6.96 -6.96
N GLY A 308 -26.58 6.94 -6.12
CA GLY A 308 -27.00 5.73 -5.41
C GLY A 308 -26.06 5.26 -4.28
N ALA A 309 -25.02 6.02 -3.95
CA ALA A 309 -24.10 5.69 -2.86
C ALA A 309 -24.82 5.86 -1.51
N THR A 310 -25.30 4.75 -0.93
CA THR A 310 -25.97 4.73 0.37
C THR A 310 -24.93 4.86 1.49
N GLY A 311 -25.23 5.65 2.53
CA GLY A 311 -24.26 5.86 3.62
C GLY A 311 -23.03 6.70 3.25
N SER A 312 -23.04 7.37 2.08
CA SER A 312 -21.89 8.10 1.55
C SER A 312 -21.98 9.61 1.78
N GLY A 313 -20.90 10.19 2.30
CA GLY A 313 -20.66 11.62 2.42
C GLY A 313 -19.23 11.91 2.90
N ILE A 314 -18.81 13.17 2.85
CA ILE A 314 -17.53 13.57 3.45
C ILE A 314 -17.72 13.60 4.97
N GLY A 315 -17.52 12.44 5.61
CA GLY A 315 -17.15 12.41 7.02
C GLY A 315 -15.86 13.22 7.18
N LEU A 316 -15.89 14.26 8.01
CA LEU A 316 -14.69 15.00 8.42
C LEU A 316 -14.24 14.66 9.83
N ALA A 317 -15.13 14.11 10.66
CA ALA A 317 -14.82 13.61 11.98
C ALA A 317 -15.95 12.66 12.41
N SER A 318 -15.58 11.50 12.93
CA SER A 318 -16.52 10.67 13.67
C SER A 318 -15.85 10.38 15.01
N ALA A 319 -16.39 10.95 16.09
CA ALA A 319 -15.88 10.74 17.44
C ALA A 319 -16.52 9.47 17.99
N ILE A 320 -16.11 8.30 17.48
CA ILE A 320 -16.84 7.06 17.73
C ILE A 320 -16.56 6.56 19.15
N TYR A 321 -15.43 6.82 19.81
CA TYR A 321 -15.26 6.37 21.22
C TYR A 321 -14.26 7.22 22.02
N MET A 322 -14.62 8.47 22.32
CA MET A 322 -13.87 9.25 23.31
C MET A 322 -14.22 8.80 24.74
N SER A 323 -13.51 7.81 25.27
CA SER A 323 -13.49 7.53 26.71
C SER A 323 -12.48 8.48 27.40
N SER A 324 -13.02 9.52 28.03
CA SER A 324 -12.47 10.29 29.17
C SER A 324 -11.20 11.17 29.06
N ALA A 325 -10.45 11.23 27.96
CA ALA A 325 -9.35 12.21 27.80
C ALA A 325 -9.53 13.08 26.54
N VAL A 326 -10.00 14.32 26.74
CA VAL A 326 -10.46 15.25 25.70
C VAL A 326 -9.28 15.95 25.02
N ILE A 327 -8.78 15.39 23.92
CA ILE A 327 -8.18 16.25 22.88
C ILE A 327 -9.35 16.72 22.01
N THR A 328 -9.42 18.01 21.74
CA THR A 328 -10.43 18.62 20.85
C THR A 328 -9.84 18.62 19.43
N PRO A 329 -10.25 17.74 18.51
CA PRO A 329 -9.73 17.71 17.15
C PRO A 329 -9.83 19.07 16.46
N ILE A 330 -8.72 19.65 16.03
CA ILE A 330 -8.78 20.82 15.13
C ILE A 330 -8.73 20.31 13.70
N VAL A 331 -9.75 20.64 12.91
CA VAL A 331 -9.79 20.28 11.47
C VAL A 331 -9.72 21.55 10.63
N HIS A 332 -8.64 21.68 9.87
CA HIS A 332 -8.49 22.71 8.84
C HIS A 332 -8.96 22.14 7.50
N PHE A 333 -10.14 22.54 7.03
CA PHE A 333 -10.74 22.06 5.79
C PHE A 333 -10.74 23.19 4.74
N ASN A 334 -9.69 23.29 3.93
CA ASN A 334 -9.46 24.46 3.07
C ASN A 334 -9.34 24.12 1.57
N ASN A 335 -9.92 24.94 0.70
CA ASN A 335 -9.76 24.83 -0.75
C ASN A 335 -10.17 23.46 -1.34
N ASN A 336 -11.12 22.75 -0.74
CA ASN A 336 -11.58 21.45 -1.25
C ASN A 336 -12.77 21.62 -2.21
N SER A 337 -12.92 20.69 -3.16
CA SER A 337 -14.07 20.62 -4.06
C SER A 337 -14.81 19.29 -3.93
N CYS A 338 -16.11 19.32 -3.68
CA CYS A 338 -16.96 18.13 -3.65
C CYS A 338 -18.08 18.23 -4.69
N VAL A 339 -18.24 17.18 -5.49
CA VAL A 339 -19.36 17.02 -6.41
C VAL A 339 -20.17 15.80 -6.00
N LYS A 340 -21.45 16.02 -5.71
CA LYS A 340 -22.43 14.99 -5.36
C LYS A 340 -23.38 14.77 -6.52
N ASN A 341 -23.64 13.52 -6.87
CA ASN A 341 -24.73 13.18 -7.77
C ASN A 341 -26.05 13.06 -6.98
N SER A 342 -27.16 13.55 -7.55
CA SER A 342 -28.38 14.06 -6.90
C SER A 342 -29.20 13.08 -6.03
N GLU A 343 -28.74 11.85 -5.79
CA GLU A 343 -29.53 10.80 -5.13
C GLU A 343 -29.02 10.36 -3.75
N ALA A 344 -27.85 10.83 -3.29
CA ALA A 344 -27.35 10.43 -1.97
C ALA A 344 -28.15 11.10 -0.83
N THR A 345 -28.55 10.32 0.18
CA THR A 345 -29.47 10.76 1.26
C THR A 345 -28.79 11.42 2.44
N LEU A 346 -27.47 11.27 2.59
CA LEU A 346 -26.71 11.90 3.67
C LEU A 346 -26.17 13.28 3.28
N PRO A 347 -25.97 14.19 4.26
CA PRO A 347 -25.27 15.43 4.01
C PRO A 347 -23.82 15.14 3.61
N VAL A 348 -23.23 15.99 2.77
CA VAL A 348 -21.79 15.89 2.44
C VAL A 348 -20.94 16.15 3.67
N PHE A 349 -21.38 16.95 4.64
CA PHE A 349 -20.67 17.12 5.90
C PHE A 349 -21.53 16.59 7.05
N TYR A 350 -21.01 15.58 7.76
CA TYR A 350 -21.59 15.13 9.01
C TYR A 350 -20.50 14.82 10.02
N ILE A 351 -20.87 14.97 11.30
CA ILE A 351 -20.07 14.62 12.45
C ILE A 351 -20.95 13.76 13.33
N TYR A 352 -20.62 12.47 13.41
CA TYR A 352 -21.32 11.52 14.27
C TYR A 352 -20.49 11.21 15.51
N ASP A 353 -21.17 10.88 16.61
CA ASP A 353 -20.57 10.14 17.71
C ASP A 353 -20.81 8.63 17.59
N ALA A 354 -20.23 7.88 18.53
CA ALA A 354 -20.42 6.44 18.74
C ALA A 354 -21.86 5.93 18.56
N SER A 355 -22.79 6.74 19.02
CA SER A 355 -24.19 6.42 19.20
C SER A 355 -25.06 6.95 18.05
N GLY A 356 -24.44 7.53 17.02
CA GLY A 356 -25.15 8.22 15.94
C GLY A 356 -25.75 9.56 16.36
N GLY A 357 -25.43 10.06 17.56
CA GLY A 357 -25.84 11.36 18.07
C GLY A 357 -24.93 12.47 17.56
N VAL A 358 -25.51 13.63 17.25
CA VAL A 358 -24.76 14.84 16.91
C VAL A 358 -24.21 15.44 18.21
N LYS A 359 -22.88 15.45 18.39
CA LYS A 359 -22.22 16.16 19.51
C LYS A 359 -21.66 17.51 19.07
N SER A 360 -21.44 18.39 20.05
CA SER A 360 -20.74 19.68 19.87
C SER A 360 -19.34 19.44 19.31
N VAL A 361 -19.09 20.08 18.18
CA VAL A 361 -17.95 19.87 17.31
C VAL A 361 -16.67 20.47 17.92
N PRO A 362 -15.52 19.79 17.79
CA PRO A 362 -14.21 20.39 18.01
C PRO A 362 -13.84 21.31 16.81
N THR A 363 -13.18 22.44 17.04
CA THR A 363 -13.03 23.57 16.09
C THR A 363 -12.76 23.16 14.63
N ILE A 364 -13.72 23.43 13.73
CA ILE A 364 -13.54 23.34 12.27
C ILE A 364 -13.22 24.71 11.70
N ILE A 365 -12.13 24.80 10.95
CA ILE A 365 -11.75 25.99 10.19
C ILE A 365 -11.92 25.64 8.72
N ALA A 366 -13.02 26.11 8.11
CA ALA A 366 -13.35 25.84 6.72
C ALA A 366 -13.25 27.09 5.84
N ASN A 367 -12.31 27.13 4.89
CA ASN A 367 -12.14 28.27 3.99
C ASN A 367 -12.13 27.84 2.51
N ASN A 368 -12.79 28.62 1.64
CA ASN A 368 -12.73 28.49 0.19
C ASN A 368 -13.10 27.10 -0.37
N ASN A 369 -14.07 26.41 0.25
CA ASN A 369 -14.53 25.12 -0.26
C ASN A 369 -15.66 25.29 -1.29
N ILE A 370 -15.71 24.40 -2.28
CA ILE A 370 -16.76 24.36 -3.31
C ILE A 370 -17.53 23.06 -3.15
N ILE A 371 -18.86 23.14 -3.04
CA ILE A 371 -19.75 21.97 -2.92
C ILE A 371 -20.83 22.11 -4.00
N TRP A 372 -20.97 21.10 -4.87
CA TRP A 372 -21.92 21.11 -5.98
C TRP A 372 -22.83 19.88 -5.97
N GLY A 373 -24.09 20.05 -6.38
CA GLY A 373 -25.09 18.96 -6.46
C GLY A 373 -25.91 18.74 -5.18
N TRP A 374 -26.34 19.83 -4.53
CA TRP A 374 -27.16 19.80 -3.30
C TRP A 374 -28.56 20.36 -3.55
N ASP A 375 -29.58 19.60 -3.14
CA ASP A 375 -30.96 20.06 -3.10
C ASP A 375 -31.36 20.63 -1.72
N THR A 376 -30.61 20.32 -0.65
CA THR A 376 -30.79 20.86 0.70
C THR A 376 -29.45 21.13 1.39
N PHE A 377 -29.25 22.35 1.90
CA PHE A 377 -28.04 22.75 2.63
C PHE A 377 -28.27 22.75 4.14
N ASP A 378 -28.22 21.58 4.76
CA ASP A 378 -28.26 21.46 6.23
C ASP A 378 -26.83 21.50 6.79
N LEU A 379 -26.36 22.70 7.12
CA LEU A 379 -25.28 22.87 8.09
C LEU A 379 -25.84 22.57 9.48
N VAL A 380 -25.79 21.31 9.89
CA VAL A 380 -26.17 20.93 11.26
C VAL A 380 -25.01 21.30 12.19
N ASN A 381 -25.15 22.43 12.89
CA ASN A 381 -24.27 22.97 13.94
C ASN A 381 -22.82 23.30 13.49
N ILE A 382 -22.60 24.56 13.06
CA ILE A 382 -21.31 25.25 13.19
C ILE A 382 -21.32 26.04 14.49
#